data_AF-A0A397SS97-F1
#
_entry.id   AF-A0A397SS97-F1
#
_cell.length_a   1.000
_cell.length_b   1.000
_cell.length_c   1.000
_cell.angle_alpha   90.00
_cell.angle_beta   90.00
_cell.angle_gamma   90.00
#
_symmetry.space_group_name_H-M   'P 1'
#
loop_
_entity.id
_entity.type
_entity.pdbx_description
1 polymer ?
#
loop_
_entity_poly.entity_id
_entity_poly.type
_entity_poly.pdbx_seq_one_letter_code
_entity_poly.pdbx_strand_id
1 'polypeptide(L)'
;MSSTTSNIRLICFVYGKTEKDIFPVLINNNSTIENLEVKIRKVRRVLSQKNFDLYVRKFKQPNHVLVNTVNTTEKRQGELMEPPNKFTYYFSMEDIEQLKKNPPYLQYDGEIGPIHVIIYLQEVLEKDPEDTGL
;
A
#
# COMPACT_ATOMS: atom_id res chain seq x y z
N MET A 1 -23.64 -13.05 12.55
CA MET A 1 -23.54 -11.60 12.25
C MET A 1 -23.16 -11.44 10.79
N SER A 2 -23.94 -10.75 9.97
CA SER A 2 -23.59 -10.53 8.56
C SER A 2 -22.41 -9.57 8.50
N SER A 3 -21.28 -10.00 7.93
CA SER A 3 -20.24 -9.06 7.51
C SER A 3 -20.84 -8.20 6.41
N THR A 4 -21.29 -6.99 6.75
CA THR A 4 -21.84 -6.06 5.77
C THR A 4 -20.72 -5.70 4.80
N THR A 5 -20.80 -6.28 3.59
CA THR A 5 -19.89 -5.99 2.49
C THR A 5 -20.00 -4.52 2.14
N SER A 6 -18.87 -3.83 2.12
CA SER A 6 -18.82 -2.41 1.77
C SER A 6 -17.48 -2.09 1.15
N ASN A 7 -17.49 -1.11 0.26
CA ASN A 7 -16.25 -0.62 -0.33
C ASN A 7 -15.54 0.28 0.67
N ILE A 8 -14.26 0.00 0.90
CA ILE A 8 -13.33 0.81 1.68
C ILE A 8 -12.35 1.53 0.75
N ARG A 9 -11.89 2.70 1.17
CA ARG A 9 -10.87 3.48 0.46
C ARG A 9 -9.53 3.32 1.16
N LEU A 10 -8.64 2.54 0.57
CA LEU A 10 -7.25 2.44 1.00
C LEU A 10 -6.43 3.54 0.32
N ILE A 11 -5.41 4.03 1.01
CA ILE A 11 -4.47 5.01 0.48
C ILE A 11 -3.14 4.30 0.37
N CYS A 12 -2.66 4.20 -0.86
CA CYS A 12 -1.46 3.48 -1.23
C CYS A 12 -0.34 4.46 -1.54
N PHE A 13 0.88 4.11 -1.16
CA PHE A 13 2.09 4.85 -1.49
C PHE A 13 3.13 3.92 -2.10
N VAL A 14 3.80 4.35 -3.17
CA VAL A 14 4.91 3.58 -3.78
C VAL A 14 6.23 4.03 -3.18
N TYR A 15 7.00 3.10 -2.61
CA TYR A 15 8.34 3.37 -2.09
C TYR A 15 9.29 3.92 -3.17
N GLY A 16 10.21 4.79 -2.75
CA GLY A 16 11.19 5.43 -3.64
C GLY A 16 10.57 6.49 -4.54
N LYS A 17 9.34 6.93 -4.21
CA LYS A 17 8.60 7.93 -4.98
C LYS A 17 8.16 9.11 -4.13
N THR A 18 7.60 10.12 -4.77
CA THR A 18 7.21 11.38 -4.11
C THR A 18 5.79 11.30 -3.55
N GLU A 19 5.36 12.31 -2.80
CA GLU A 19 3.96 12.42 -2.36
C GLU A 19 2.93 12.37 -3.51
N LYS A 20 3.34 12.72 -4.74
CA LYS A 20 2.51 12.60 -5.96
C LYS A 20 2.19 11.14 -6.35
N ASP A 21 2.87 10.19 -5.72
CA ASP A 21 2.70 8.76 -5.90
C ASP A 21 1.87 8.11 -4.78
N ILE A 22 1.22 8.94 -3.96
CA ILE A 22 0.15 8.52 -3.06
C ILE A 22 -1.18 8.55 -3.83
N PHE A 23 -1.93 7.46 -3.79
CA PHE A 23 -3.21 7.35 -4.52
C PHE A 23 -4.24 6.49 -3.78
N PRO A 24 -5.54 6.80 -3.92
CA PRO A 24 -6.59 5.99 -3.32
C PRO A 24 -6.91 4.74 -4.17
N VAL A 25 -7.25 3.65 -3.50
CA VAL A 25 -7.79 2.42 -4.10
C VAL A 25 -9.10 2.06 -3.41
N LEU A 26 -10.15 1.92 -4.21
CA LEU A 26 -11.47 1.46 -3.73
C LEU A 26 -11.58 -0.05 -3.89
N ILE A 27 -11.84 -0.75 -2.78
CA ILE A 27 -11.94 -2.21 -2.76
C ILE A 27 -12.98 -2.69 -1.74
N ASN A 28 -13.56 -3.87 -1.97
CA ASN A 28 -14.48 -4.49 -1.04
C ASN A 28 -13.73 -5.01 0.20
N ASN A 29 -14.23 -4.73 1.41
CA ASN A 29 -13.57 -5.14 2.65
C ASN A 29 -13.50 -6.65 2.89
N ASN A 30 -14.27 -7.47 2.15
CA ASN A 30 -14.17 -8.94 2.18
C ASN A 30 -13.23 -9.52 1.11
N SER A 31 -12.59 -8.68 0.30
CA SER A 31 -11.61 -9.10 -0.70
C SER A 31 -10.29 -9.58 -0.08
N THR A 32 -9.55 -10.36 -0.88
CA THR A 32 -8.19 -10.84 -0.57
C THR A 32 -7.11 -9.82 -0.96
N ILE A 33 -5.87 -10.05 -0.52
CA ILE A 33 -4.72 -9.23 -0.93
C ILE A 33 -4.45 -9.33 -2.44
N GLU A 34 -4.62 -10.50 -3.06
CA GLU A 34 -4.58 -10.64 -4.53
C GLU A 34 -5.54 -9.70 -5.25
N ASN A 35 -6.77 -9.57 -4.74
CA ASN A 35 -7.75 -8.65 -5.31
C ASN A 35 -7.29 -7.19 -5.18
N LEU A 36 -6.57 -6.84 -4.10
CA LEU A 36 -5.96 -5.52 -3.92
C LEU A 36 -4.86 -5.28 -4.95
N GLU A 37 -3.97 -6.24 -5.17
CA GLU A 37 -2.91 -6.13 -6.19
C GLU A 37 -3.50 -5.88 -7.59
N VAL A 38 -4.54 -6.63 -7.96
CA VAL A 38 -5.26 -6.43 -9.24
C VAL A 38 -5.86 -5.02 -9.33
N LYS A 39 -6.43 -4.50 -8.23
CA LYS A 39 -6.97 -3.13 -8.20
C LYS A 39 -5.87 -2.08 -8.30
N ILE A 40 -4.76 -2.25 -7.59
CA ILE A 40 -3.60 -1.35 -7.65
C ILE A 40 -3.05 -1.27 -9.07
N ARG A 41 -2.88 -2.41 -9.76
CA ARG A 41 -2.41 -2.46 -11.16
C ARG A 41 -3.32 -1.70 -12.11
N LYS A 42 -4.63 -1.73 -11.87
CA LYS A 42 -5.63 -0.99 -12.67
C LYS A 42 -5.59 0.52 -12.39
N VAL A 43 -5.47 0.93 -11.13
CA VAL A 43 -5.43 2.34 -10.74
C VAL A 43 -4.11 3.00 -11.13
N ARG A 44 -2.99 2.31 -10.93
CA ARG A 44 -1.64 2.82 -11.16
C ARG A 44 -0.95 2.04 -12.27
N ARG A 45 -1.16 2.48 -13.52
CA ARG A 45 -0.70 1.79 -14.74
C ARG A 45 0.81 1.47 -14.75
N VAL A 46 1.66 2.30 -14.14
CA VAL A 46 3.12 2.02 -14.04
C VAL A 46 3.45 0.74 -13.27
N LEU A 47 2.52 0.25 -12.45
CA LEU A 47 2.64 -0.99 -11.69
C LEU A 47 2.05 -2.20 -12.43
N SER A 48 1.38 -2.03 -13.57
CA SER A 48 0.61 -3.10 -14.21
C SER A 48 1.45 -4.34 -14.54
N GLN A 49 2.71 -4.13 -14.94
CA GLN A 49 3.66 -5.19 -15.32
C GLN A 49 4.81 -5.39 -14.32
N LYS A 50 4.77 -4.73 -13.15
CA LYS A 50 5.84 -4.83 -12.15
C LYS A 50 5.49 -5.82 -11.06
N ASN A 51 6.47 -6.55 -10.56
CA ASN A 51 6.31 -7.28 -9.31
C ASN A 51 6.47 -6.31 -8.14
N PHE A 52 5.62 -6.43 -7.14
CA PHE A 52 5.65 -5.59 -5.97
C PHE A 52 5.05 -6.32 -4.78
N ASP A 53 5.52 -5.94 -3.60
CA ASP A 53 5.02 -6.42 -2.33
C ASP A 53 4.18 -5.33 -1.67
N LEU A 54 3.11 -5.75 -1.00
CA LEU A 54 2.23 -4.87 -0.24
C LEU A 54 2.54 -4.97 1.23
N TYR A 55 2.69 -3.83 1.90
CA TYR A 55 2.94 -3.76 3.33
C TYR A 55 1.85 -2.93 3.99
N VAL A 56 1.20 -3.49 5.02
CA VAL A 56 0.26 -2.73 5.84
C VAL A 56 1.04 -1.84 6.80
N ARG A 57 0.65 -0.57 6.87
CA ARG A 57 1.23 0.38 7.80
C ARG A 57 0.39 0.47 9.08
N LYS A 58 1.02 0.31 10.25
CA LYS A 58 0.36 0.32 11.57
C LYS A 58 0.70 1.53 12.46
N PHE A 59 1.31 2.59 11.93
CA PHE A 59 1.68 3.81 12.69
C PHE A 59 1.13 5.09 12.04
N LYS A 60 0.99 6.18 12.79
CA LYS A 60 0.45 7.48 12.33
C LYS A 60 1.55 8.54 12.25
N GLN A 61 1.71 9.21 11.11
CA GLN A 61 2.60 10.37 10.92
C GLN A 61 2.02 11.32 9.85
N PRO A 62 2.42 12.61 9.85
CA PRO A 62 2.15 13.52 8.73
C PRO A 62 2.67 12.95 7.40
N ASN A 63 1.99 13.25 6.28
CA ASN A 63 2.33 12.71 4.97
C ASN A 63 3.77 13.00 4.54
N HIS A 64 4.24 14.23 4.75
CA HIS A 64 5.60 14.64 4.38
C HIS A 64 6.67 13.93 5.21
N VAL A 65 6.45 13.80 6.52
CA VAL A 65 7.34 13.02 7.40
C VAL A 65 7.36 11.57 6.98
N LEU A 66 6.20 11.02 6.61
CA LEU A 66 6.05 9.63 6.23
C LEU A 66 6.79 9.30 4.94
N VAL A 67 6.54 10.07 3.87
CA VAL A 67 7.21 9.84 2.58
C VAL A 67 8.72 9.92 2.75
N ASN A 68 9.21 10.90 3.52
CA ASN A 68 10.62 10.97 3.85
C ASN A 68 11.09 9.74 4.63
N THR A 69 10.43 9.41 5.76
CA THR A 69 10.80 8.26 6.61
C THR A 69 10.84 6.95 5.83
N VAL A 70 9.80 6.68 5.04
CA VAL A 70 9.71 5.46 4.25
C VAL A 70 10.81 5.42 3.19
N ASN A 71 11.10 6.53 2.50
CA ASN A 71 12.11 6.55 1.44
C ASN A 71 13.56 6.62 1.95
N THR A 72 13.82 7.13 3.15
CA THR A 72 15.18 7.21 3.72
C THR A 72 15.56 6.00 4.55
N THR A 73 14.63 5.09 4.82
CA THR A 73 14.92 3.89 5.62
C THR A 73 15.28 2.72 4.70
N GLU A 74 16.45 2.12 4.92
CA GLU A 74 16.92 0.94 4.17
C GLU A 74 16.01 -0.29 4.40
N LYS A 75 15.33 -0.34 5.55
CA LYS A 75 14.41 -1.42 5.91
C LYS A 75 12.98 -1.09 5.51
N ARG A 76 12.32 -2.05 4.86
CA ARG A 76 10.89 -2.00 4.55
C ARG A 76 10.08 -1.74 5.82
N GLN A 77 9.27 -0.70 5.77
CA GLN A 77 8.34 -0.31 6.82
C GLN A 77 6.99 -1.04 6.66
N GLY A 78 6.41 -1.42 7.79
CA GLY A 78 5.11 -2.11 7.86
C GLY A 78 5.24 -3.63 7.97
N GLU A 79 4.10 -4.31 7.89
CA GLU A 79 4.01 -5.76 7.90
C GLU A 79 3.64 -6.26 6.50
N LEU A 80 4.35 -7.29 6.00
CA LEU A 80 4.09 -7.87 4.68
C LEU A 80 2.66 -8.42 4.62
N MET A 81 1.92 -8.04 3.59
CA MET A 81 0.59 -8.53 3.30
C MET A 81 0.70 -9.72 2.34
N GLU A 82 0.48 -10.92 2.86
CA GLU A 82 0.61 -12.18 2.13
C GLU A 82 -0.74 -12.63 1.55
N PRO A 83 -0.82 -12.89 0.24
CA PRO A 83 -1.92 -13.67 -0.32
C PRO A 83 -2.01 -15.10 0.26
N PRO A 84 -3.22 -15.70 0.36
CA PRO A 84 -4.52 -15.19 -0.05
C PRO A 84 -5.28 -14.49 1.10
N ASN A 85 -4.59 -13.91 2.09
CA ASN A 85 -5.23 -13.35 3.28
C ASN A 85 -6.28 -12.27 2.92
N LYS A 86 -7.30 -12.14 3.77
CA LYS A 86 -8.31 -11.09 3.65
C LYS A 86 -7.89 -9.84 4.39
N PHE A 87 -8.50 -8.71 4.05
CA PHE A 87 -8.27 -7.44 4.75
C PHE A 87 -8.44 -7.51 6.26
N THR A 88 -9.41 -8.30 6.73
CA THR A 88 -9.69 -8.49 8.16
C THR A 88 -8.55 -9.15 8.93
N TYR A 89 -7.53 -9.68 8.25
CA TYR A 89 -6.30 -10.14 8.89
C TYR A 89 -5.39 -8.95 9.28
N TYR A 90 -5.33 -7.91 8.44
CA TYR A 90 -4.41 -6.79 8.59
C TYR A 90 -5.04 -5.55 9.22
N PHE A 91 -6.35 -5.39 9.07
CA PHE A 91 -7.13 -4.27 9.58
C PHE A 91 -8.14 -4.77 10.60
N SER A 92 -8.16 -4.15 11.78
CA SER A 92 -9.18 -4.42 12.78
C SER A 92 -10.57 -4.02 12.28
N MET A 93 -11.63 -4.53 12.92
CA MET A 93 -12.99 -4.10 12.57
C MET A 93 -13.17 -2.59 12.77
N GLU A 94 -12.50 -2.00 13.77
CA GLU A 94 -12.51 -0.56 13.98
C GLU A 94 -11.85 0.19 12.82
N ASP A 95 -10.69 -0.27 12.35
CA ASP A 95 -10.01 0.30 11.18
C ASP A 95 -10.93 0.24 9.95
N ILE A 96 -11.56 -0.90 9.72
CA ILE A 96 -12.49 -1.10 8.60
C ILE A 96 -13.69 -0.15 8.70
N GLU A 97 -14.30 0.02 9.87
CA GLU A 97 -15.40 0.97 10.07
C GLU A 97 -14.95 2.44 9.87
N GLN A 98 -13.72 2.79 10.28
CA GLN A 98 -13.15 4.10 9.99
C GLN A 98 -12.92 4.30 8.49
N LEU A 99 -12.42 3.29 7.78
CA LEU A 99 -12.22 3.32 6.33
C LEU A 99 -13.53 3.43 5.54
N LYS A 100 -14.62 2.80 6.02
CA LYS A 100 -15.96 2.90 5.43
C LYS A 100 -16.53 4.31 5.48
N LYS A 101 -16.16 5.11 6.48
CA LYS A 101 -16.55 6.52 6.58
C LYS A 101 -15.93 7.38 5.46
N ASN A 102 -15.13 6.78 4.57
CA ASN A 102 -14.47 7.44 3.44
C ASN A 102 -13.75 8.71 3.92
N PRO A 103 -12.82 8.59 4.89
CA PRO A 103 -12.15 9.76 5.43
C PRO A 103 -11.50 10.52 4.26
N PRO A 104 -11.69 11.86 4.19
CA PRO A 104 -11.13 12.64 3.10
C PRO A 104 -9.62 12.43 3.09
N TYR A 105 -9.08 12.06 1.93
CA TYR A 105 -7.65 12.15 1.71
C TYR A 105 -7.32 13.64 1.67
N LEU A 106 -6.90 14.20 2.80
CA LEU A 106 -6.43 15.57 2.90
C LEU A 106 -5.12 15.66 2.13
N GLN A 107 -5.23 16.07 0.87
CA GLN A 107 -4.09 16.30 -0.01
C GLN A 107 -3.19 17.39 0.57
N TYR A 108 -1.91 17.10 0.52
CA TYR A 108 -0.76 18.01 0.60
C TYR A 108 -0.46 18.76 1.91
N ASP A 109 -1.43 19.17 2.73
CA ASP A 109 -1.15 19.98 3.94
C ASP A 109 -1.90 19.52 5.22
N GLY A 110 -2.49 18.32 5.22
CA GLY A 110 -3.18 17.76 6.39
C GLY A 110 -2.22 17.21 7.45
N GLU A 111 -2.40 17.62 8.72
CA GLU A 111 -1.54 17.30 9.87
C GLU A 111 -1.19 15.80 10.01
N ILE A 112 -2.06 14.87 9.58
CA ILE A 112 -1.81 13.42 9.54
C ILE A 112 -2.56 12.83 8.33
N GLY A 113 -1.84 12.37 7.31
CA GLY A 113 -2.46 11.64 6.21
C GLY A 113 -2.38 10.13 6.41
N PRO A 114 -3.47 9.38 6.19
CA PRO A 114 -3.50 7.96 6.49
C PRO A 114 -2.99 7.17 5.29
N ILE A 115 -1.68 6.94 5.18
CA ILE A 115 -1.17 5.88 4.28
C ILE A 115 -1.44 4.54 4.96
N HIS A 116 -2.22 3.71 4.28
CA HIS A 116 -2.66 2.40 4.77
C HIS A 116 -1.77 1.28 4.22
N VAL A 117 -1.30 1.43 2.98
CA VAL A 117 -0.53 0.41 2.28
C VAL A 117 0.70 1.06 1.65
N ILE A 118 1.87 0.47 1.89
CA ILE A 118 3.12 0.81 1.21
C ILE A 118 3.42 -0.27 0.17
N ILE A 119 3.78 0.15 -1.04
CA ILE A 119 4.08 -0.71 -2.17
C ILE A 119 5.58 -0.66 -2.39
N TYR A 120 6.27 -1.79 -2.19
CA TYR A 120 7.68 -1.93 -2.53
C TYR A 120 7.79 -2.66 -3.85
N LEU A 121 8.46 -2.06 -4.84
CA LEU A 121 8.80 -2.80 -6.05
C LEU A 121 9.78 -3.91 -5.67
N GLN A 122 9.54 -5.11 -6.19
CA GLN A 122 10.58 -6.14 -6.18
C GLN A 122 11.59 -5.70 -7.24
N GLU A 123 12.81 -5.37 -6.83
CA GLU A 123 13.88 -5.14 -7.78
C GLU A 123 14.10 -6.45 -8.54
N VAL A 124 14.09 -6.38 -9.87
CA VAL A 124 14.79 -7.39 -10.64
C VAL A 124 16.25 -7.10 -10.34
N LEU A 125 16.92 -7.97 -9.59
CA LEU A 125 18.37 -8.06 -9.67
C LEU A 125 18.67 -8.28 -11.16
N GLU A 126 18.99 -7.22 -11.89
CA GLU A 126 19.76 -7.37 -13.11
C GLU A 126 20.99 -8.14 -12.66
N LYS A 127 21.10 -9.41 -13.08
CA LYS A 127 22.36 -10.13 -12.92
C LYS A 127 23.40 -9.24 -13.60
N ASP A 128 24.41 -8.83 -12.86
CA ASP A 128 25.57 -8.18 -13.45
C ASP A 128 26.00 -9.02 -14.68
N PRO A 129 26.23 -8.41 -15.85
CA PRO A 129 26.72 -9.13 -17.03
C PRO A 129 28.14 -9.71 -16.85
N GLU A 130 28.77 -9.53 -15.69
CA GLU A 130 30.17 -9.90 -15.44
C GLU A 130 30.38 -11.25 -14.76
N ASP A 131 29.43 -12.20 -14.89
CA ASP A 131 29.74 -13.63 -14.69
C ASP A 131 30.06 -14.28 -16.05
N THR A 132 31.04 -13.70 -16.76
CA THR A 132 31.82 -14.46 -17.74
C THR A 132 33.01 -15.04 -17.01
N GLY A 133 32.74 -16.07 -16.19
CA GLY A 133 33.75 -17.00 -15.71
C GLY A 133 34.42 -17.69 -16.89
N LEU A 134 35.57 -17.15 -17.30
CA LEU A 134 36.60 -17.81 -18.11
C LEU A 134 37.22 -18.97 -17.31
#